data_AF-A0A2D4P537-F1
#
_entry.id   AF-A0A2D4P537-F1
#
_cell.length_a   1.000
_cell.length_b   1.000
_cell.length_c   1.000
_cell.angle_alpha   90.00
_cell.angle_beta   90.00
_cell.angle_gamma   90.00
#
_symmetry.space_group_name_H-M   'P 1'
#
loop_
_entity.id
_entity.type
_entity.pdbx_description
1 polymer ?
#
loop_
_entity_poly.entity_id
_entity_poly.type
_entity_poly.pdbx_seq_one_letter_code
_entity_poly.pdbx_strand_id
1 'polypeptide(L)'
;HYFVVLTSCENSTNTPLNCPPGSLKVLSFILPHRPDNSESCADKSPNNLWVEERMQTHTARVRDVELLTGLDFYSVLKQPLSETLRLKTFLPIFVNSVN
;
A
#
# COMPACT_ATOMS: atom_id res chain seq x y z
N HIS A 1 -11.10 6.91 7.35
CA HIS A 1 -10.14 6.37 6.38
C HIS A 1 -10.55 4.96 6.02
N TYR A 2 -10.24 4.53 4.80
CA TYR A 2 -10.28 3.12 4.39
C TYR A 2 -8.87 2.66 4.08
N PHE A 3 -8.50 1.45 4.50
CA PHE A 3 -7.17 0.91 4.22
C PHE A 3 -7.25 -0.19 3.16
N VAL A 4 -6.18 -0.31 2.38
CA VAL A 4 -5.96 -1.41 1.43
C VAL A 4 -4.51 -1.84 1.54
N VAL A 5 -4.25 -3.13 1.69
CA VAL A 5 -2.89 -3.71 1.68
C VAL A 5 -2.81 -4.69 0.52
N LEU A 6 -2.08 -4.31 -0.53
CA LEU A 6 -1.81 -5.15 -1.68
C LEU A 6 -0.50 -5.91 -1.44
N THR A 7 -0.54 -7.23 -1.60
CA THR A 7 0.63 -8.10 -1.46
C THR A 7 0.84 -8.88 -2.75
N SER A 8 2.05 -8.81 -3.29
CA SER A 8 2.49 -9.60 -4.44
C SER A 8 3.90 -10.15 -4.21
N CYS A 9 4.48 -10.74 -5.26
CA CYS A 9 5.88 -11.13 -5.24
C CYS A 9 6.72 -10.09 -5.99
N GLU A 10 7.95 -9.85 -5.51
CA GLU A 10 8.91 -9.00 -6.19
C GLU A 10 9.35 -9.63 -7.53
N ASN A 11 9.47 -10.95 -7.58
CA ASN A 11 9.60 -11.68 -8.83
C ASN A 11 8.21 -11.91 -9.46
N SER A 12 7.94 -11.23 -10.56
CA SER A 12 6.66 -11.28 -11.28
C SER A 12 6.33 -12.64 -11.91
N THR A 13 7.28 -13.57 -11.98
CA THR A 13 6.99 -14.95 -12.40
C THR A 13 6.27 -15.74 -11.32
N ASN A 14 6.34 -15.30 -10.05
CA ASN A 14 5.64 -15.91 -8.94
C ASN A 14 4.33 -15.17 -8.65
N THR A 15 3.34 -15.95 -8.23
CA THR A 15 2.09 -15.45 -7.65
C THR A 15 2.29 -15.10 -6.17
N PRO A 16 1.38 -14.34 -5.54
CA PRO A 16 1.45 -14.08 -4.10
C PRO A 16 1.43 -15.35 -3.25
N LEU A 17 0.86 -16.46 -3.76
CA LEU A 17 0.69 -17.71 -3.02
C LEU A 17 1.97 -18.58 -2.98
N ASN A 18 2.83 -18.47 -3.99
CA ASN A 18 4.08 -19.22 -4.08
C ASN A 18 5.33 -18.33 -3.93
N CYS A 19 5.15 -17.09 -3.46
CA CYS A 19 6.26 -16.19 -3.24
C CYS A 19 7.07 -16.60 -1.99
N PRO A 20 8.40 -16.67 -2.07
CA PRO A 20 9.22 -16.85 -0.88
C PRO A 20 9.01 -15.63 0.06
N PRO A 21 8.87 -15.84 1.39
CA PRO A 21 8.51 -14.77 2.33
C PRO A 21 9.40 -13.51 2.24
N GLY A 22 10.71 -13.70 2.05
CA GLY A 22 11.69 -12.61 1.95
C GLY A 22 11.65 -11.82 0.63
N SER A 23 10.81 -12.22 -0.33
CA SER A 23 10.62 -11.53 -1.61
C SER A 23 9.17 -11.04 -1.80
N LEU A 24 8.41 -10.95 -0.72
CA LEU A 24 7.09 -10.33 -0.76
C LEU A 24 7.23 -8.83 -1.04
N LYS A 25 6.42 -8.35 -1.98
CA LYS A 25 6.27 -6.94 -2.30
C LYS A 25 4.96 -6.45 -1.72
N VAL A 26 5.00 -5.33 -1.00
CA VAL A 26 3.82 -4.75 -0.37
C VAL A 26 3.59 -3.32 -0.84
N LEU A 27 2.32 -2.99 -1.05
CA LEU A 27 1.83 -1.64 -1.34
C LEU A 27 0.59 -1.40 -0.51
N SER A 28 0.66 -0.47 0.45
CA SER A 28 -0.47 -0.16 1.32
C SER A 28 -0.93 1.28 1.14
N PHE A 29 -2.22 1.49 1.33
CA PHE A 29 -2.88 2.79 1.27
C PHE A 29 -3.71 3.02 2.51
N ILE A 30 -3.76 4.28 2.98
CA ILE A 30 -4.72 4.75 3.98
C ILE A 30 -5.46 5.92 3.36
N LEU A 31 -6.58 5.64 2.69
CA LEU A 31 -7.32 6.62 1.92
C LEU A 31 -8.24 7.45 2.84
N PRO A 32 -8.23 8.79 2.74
CA PRO A 32 -9.15 9.63 3.49
C PRO A 32 -10.59 9.39 2.98
N HIS A 33 -11.50 9.12 3.92
CA HIS A 33 -12.93 8.99 3.61
C HIS A 33 -13.56 10.36 3.79
N ARG A 34 -13.73 11.08 2.67
CA ARG A 34 -14.25 12.45 2.62
C ARG A 34 -15.54 12.50 1.80
N PRO A 35 -16.41 13.50 2.04
CA PRO A 35 -17.65 13.68 1.27
C PRO A 35 -17.41 14.21 -0.15
N ASP A 36 -16.23 14.75 -0.44
CA ASP A 36 -15.84 15.35 -1.71
C ASP A 36 -14.41 14.94 -2.14
N ASN A 37 -14.05 15.26 -3.38
CA ASN A 37 -12.73 15.05 -3.98
C ASN A 37 -11.96 16.37 -4.13
N SER A 38 -12.25 17.37 -3.29
CA SER A 38 -11.69 18.72 -3.38
C SER A 38 -10.17 18.76 -3.23
N GLU A 39 -9.57 17.83 -2.48
CA GLU A 39 -8.11 17.68 -2.36
C GLU A 39 -7.46 17.28 -3.69
N SER A 40 -8.24 16.81 -4.68
CA SER A 40 -7.77 16.49 -6.04
C SER A 40 -8.22 17.56 -7.03
N CYS A 41 -8.89 18.60 -6.55
CA CYS A 41 -9.55 19.60 -7.37
C CYS A 41 -10.49 18.99 -8.43
N ALA A 42 -11.10 17.84 -8.12
CA ALA A 42 -11.72 16.96 -9.12
C ALA A 42 -13.25 16.81 -9.00
N ASP A 43 -13.92 17.59 -8.15
CA ASP A 43 -15.37 17.48 -7.90
C ASP A 43 -16.24 17.65 -9.16
N LYS A 44 -15.71 18.34 -10.18
CA LYS A 44 -16.37 18.57 -11.48
C LYS A 44 -15.63 17.91 -12.65
N SER A 45 -14.65 17.04 -12.38
CA SER A 45 -13.87 16.38 -13.42
C SER A 45 -14.74 15.37 -14.18
N PRO A 46 -14.73 15.35 -15.53
CA PRO A 46 -15.45 14.35 -16.31
C PRO A 46 -14.76 12.98 -16.34
N ASN A 47 -13.52 12.89 -15.85
CA ASN A 47 -12.72 11.66 -15.83
C ASN A 47 -12.07 11.40 -14.46
N ASN A 48 -11.51 10.21 -14.30
CA ASN A 48 -10.93 9.71 -13.05
C ASN A 48 -9.40 9.60 -13.08
N LEU A 49 -8.71 10.31 -13.97
CA LEU A 49 -7.25 10.22 -14.11
C LEU A 49 -6.51 10.74 -12.85
N TRP A 50 -7.15 11.62 -12.07
CA TRP A 50 -6.65 12.16 -10.81
C TRP A 50 -6.58 11.13 -9.66
N VAL A 51 -7.28 10.00 -9.78
CA VAL A 51 -7.41 9.02 -8.70
C VAL A 51 -6.07 8.37 -8.38
N GLU A 52 -5.27 8.04 -9.41
CA GLU A 52 -3.98 7.42 -9.22
C GLU A 52 -3.03 8.34 -8.45
N GLU A 53 -2.88 9.59 -8.88
CA GLU A 53 -2.07 10.60 -8.19
C GLU A 53 -2.51 10.79 -6.72
N ARG A 54 -3.83 10.87 -6.48
CA ARG A 54 -4.39 10.92 -5.13
C ARG A 54 -4.01 9.68 -4.32
N MET A 55 -4.12 8.48 -4.87
CA MET A 55 -3.77 7.26 -4.12
C MET A 55 -2.26 7.21 -3.84
N GLN A 56 -1.42 7.62 -4.79
CA GLN A 56 0.04 7.61 -4.65
C GLN A 56 0.54 8.51 -3.51
N THR A 57 -0.13 9.63 -3.21
CA THR A 57 0.24 10.49 -2.06
C THR A 57 -0.25 9.94 -0.71
N HIS A 58 -1.19 9.00 -0.71
CA HIS A 58 -1.75 8.34 0.49
C HIS A 58 -1.25 6.90 0.66
N THR A 59 -0.05 6.61 0.18
CA THR A 59 0.64 5.37 0.54
C THR A 59 1.01 5.38 2.02
N ALA A 60 1.11 4.19 2.60
CA ALA A 60 1.46 4.02 3.98
C ALA A 60 2.29 2.75 4.17
N ARG A 61 2.94 2.64 5.34
CA ARG A 61 3.56 1.38 5.76
C ARG A 61 2.45 0.43 6.22
N VAL A 62 2.67 -0.87 6.14
CA VAL A 62 1.75 -1.85 6.78
C VAL A 62 1.64 -1.56 8.28
N ARG A 63 2.76 -1.12 8.89
CA ARG A 63 2.78 -0.77 10.31
C ARG A 63 1.81 0.38 10.65
N ASP A 64 1.61 1.34 9.75
CA ASP A 64 0.65 2.43 9.98
C ASP A 64 -0.78 1.90 9.97
N VAL A 65 -1.08 0.97 9.07
CA VAL A 65 -2.38 0.27 9.01
C VAL A 65 -2.64 -0.51 10.30
N GLU A 66 -1.65 -1.26 10.79
CA GLU A 66 -1.75 -2.01 12.06
C GLU A 66 -2.04 -1.10 13.25
N LEU A 67 -1.30 0.01 13.37
CA LEU A 67 -1.48 0.97 14.46
C LEU A 67 -2.89 1.58 14.46
N LEU A 68 -3.46 1.86 13.29
CA LEU A 68 -4.80 2.44 13.17
C LEU A 68 -5.94 1.44 13.36
N THR A 69 -5.69 0.15 13.13
CA THR A 69 -6.75 -0.88 13.10
C THR A 69 -6.69 -1.85 14.28
N GLY A 70 -5.57 -1.95 14.98
CA GLY A 70 -5.33 -2.95 16.01
C GLY A 70 -5.13 -4.38 15.46
N LEU A 71 -4.95 -4.52 14.13
CA LEU A 71 -4.66 -5.79 13.48
C LEU A 71 -3.15 -6.10 13.50
N ASP A 72 -2.81 -7.38 13.32
CA ASP A 72 -1.44 -7.85 13.12
C ASP A 72 -1.38 -8.70 11.83
N PHE A 73 -0.67 -8.20 10.81
CA PHE A 73 -0.56 -8.87 9.52
C PHE A 73 0.65 -9.82 9.47
N TYR A 74 0.62 -10.80 8.56
CA TYR A 74 1.76 -11.68 8.23
C TYR A 74 2.31 -12.53 9.38
N SER A 75 1.51 -12.83 10.41
CA SER A 75 1.90 -13.63 11.58
C SER A 75 2.33 -15.07 11.26
N VAL A 76 1.91 -15.61 10.11
CA VAL A 76 2.21 -16.99 9.68
C VAL A 76 3.37 -17.11 8.69
N LEU A 77 4.06 -16.00 8.36
CA LEU A 77 5.20 -16.06 7.44
C LEU A 77 6.35 -16.86 8.06
N LYS A 78 6.85 -17.85 7.33
CA LYS A 78 7.99 -18.69 7.73
C LYS A 78 9.32 -17.96 7.48
N GLN A 79 9.58 -16.88 8.22
CA GLN A 79 10.83 -16.11 8.16
C GLN A 79 11.14 -15.49 9.54
N PRO A 80 12.39 -15.03 9.78
CA PRO A 80 12.73 -14.33 11.01
C PRO A 80 11.83 -13.11 11.22
N LEU A 81 11.41 -12.86 12.47
CA LEU A 81 10.53 -11.73 12.79
C LEU A 81 11.11 -10.39 12.33
N SER A 82 12.42 -10.21 12.40
CA SER A 82 13.12 -9.02 11.91
C SER A 82 12.85 -8.72 10.43
N GLU A 83 12.79 -9.75 9.58
CA GLU A 83 12.48 -9.58 8.15
C GLU A 83 11.01 -9.22 7.94
N THR A 84 10.09 -9.80 8.73
CA THR A 84 8.68 -9.41 8.71
C THR A 84 8.50 -7.96 9.17
N LEU A 85 9.23 -7.52 10.20
CA LEU A 85 9.21 -6.13 10.65
C LEU A 85 9.75 -5.20 9.55
N ARG A 86 10.84 -5.56 8.87
CA ARG A 86 11.37 -4.81 7.73
C ARG A 86 10.30 -4.63 6.65
N LEU A 87 9.60 -5.70 6.26
CA LEU A 87 8.48 -5.65 5.33
C LEU A 87 7.37 -4.70 5.82
N LYS A 88 7.01 -4.76 7.10
CA LYS A 88 5.95 -3.91 7.67
C LYS A 88 6.31 -2.43 7.76
N THR A 89 7.60 -2.11 7.89
CA THR A 89 8.11 -0.73 7.98
C THR A 89 8.44 -0.09 6.63
N PHE A 90 8.40 -0.85 5.54
CA PHE A 90 8.61 -0.33 4.20
C PHE A 90 7.50 0.66 3.81
N LEU A 91 7.91 1.83 3.28
CA LEU A 91 7.00 2.84 2.73
C LEU A 91 7.09 2.83 1.20
N PRO A 92 6.02 2.46 0.48
CA PRO A 92 5.99 2.55 -0.98
C PRO A 92 5.99 4.01 -1.43
N ILE A 93 6.92 4.36 -2.32
CA ILE A 93 7.02 5.70 -2.91
C ILE A 93 6.94 5.57 -4.43
N PHE A 94 6.01 6.30 -5.02
CA PHE A 94 5.92 6.45 -6.46
C PHE A 94 6.77 7.66 -6.85
N VAL A 95 7.75 7.46 -7.74
CA VAL A 95 8.46 8.57 -8.35
C VAL A 95 7.63 8.97 -9.56
N ASN A 96 7.07 10.18 -9.51
CA ASN A 96 6.51 10.77 -10.72
C ASN A 96 7.66 10.98 -11.69
N SER A 97 7.71 10.18 -12.76
CA SER A 97 8.49 10.50 -13.94
C SER A 97 7.83 11.75 -14.55
N VAL A 98 8.24 12.92 -14.08
CA VAL A 98 7.86 14.18 -14.72
C VAL A 98 8.59 14.19 -16.06
N ASN A 99 7.88 13.81 -17.12
CA ASN A 99 8.24 14.13 -18.50
C ASN A 99 7.78 15.55 -18.81
#